data_AF-A0A535FPL4-F1
#
_entry.id   AF-A0A535FPL4-F1
#
_cell.length_a   1.000
_cell.length_b   1.000
_cell.length_c   1.000
_cell.angle_alpha   90.00
_cell.angle_beta   90.00
_cell.angle_gamma   90.00
#
_symmetry.space_group_name_H-M   'P 1'
#
loop_
_entity.id
_entity.type
_entity.pdbx_description
1 polymer ?
#
loop_
_entity_poly.entity_id
_entity_poly.type
_entity_poly.pdbx_seq_one_letter_code
_entity_poly.pdbx_strand_id
1 'polypeptide(L)'
;MTDPKTSLTRFKDALRVPPILHPHQTDEQRYRLRVHMRPAQVQLHSELPPVEVWTYEGSLPGPIIEVSRGQRVQIEWINAIPEDQPYPITAVT
;
A
#
# COMPACT_ATOMS: atom_id res chain seq x y z
N MET A 1 -31.70 5.70 -24.35
CA MET A 1 -30.24 5.70 -24.16
C MET A 1 -30.02 6.11 -22.71
N THR A 2 -29.88 5.13 -21.82
CA THR A 2 -29.83 5.33 -20.37
C THR A 2 -28.43 5.81 -20.01
N ASP A 3 -28.31 7.02 -19.45
CA ASP A 3 -27.04 7.53 -18.92
C ASP A 3 -26.56 6.55 -17.83
N PRO A 4 -25.42 5.86 -17.98
CA PRO A 4 -24.99 4.90 -16.99
C PRO A 4 -24.74 5.66 -15.68
N LYS A 5 -25.29 5.16 -14.57
CA LYS A 5 -25.05 5.61 -13.19
C LYS A 5 -23.55 5.57 -12.85
N THR A 6 -22.78 6.50 -13.39
CA THR A 6 -21.34 6.65 -13.16
C THR A 6 -21.05 7.67 -12.08
N SER A 7 -22.08 8.33 -11.52
CA SER A 7 -21.90 9.29 -10.44
C SER A 7 -21.91 8.59 -9.08
N LEU A 8 -20.73 8.21 -8.58
CA LEU A 8 -20.52 8.00 -7.15
C LEU A 8 -20.79 9.31 -6.40
N THR A 9 -21.41 9.23 -5.22
CA THR A 9 -21.71 10.40 -4.40
C THR A 9 -20.41 11.06 -3.94
N ARG A 10 -20.16 12.29 -4.39
CA ARG A 10 -18.91 13.00 -4.09
C ARG A 10 -18.79 13.30 -2.59
N PHE A 11 -17.55 13.22 -2.08
CA PHE A 11 -17.20 13.56 -0.69
C PHE A 11 -17.98 12.77 0.38
N LYS A 12 -18.45 11.56 0.04
CA LYS A 12 -19.21 10.69 0.96
C LYS A 12 -18.33 10.03 2.00
N ASP A 13 -17.14 9.59 1.60
CA ASP A 13 -16.23 8.84 2.44
C ASP A 13 -15.13 9.74 3.02
N ALA A 14 -14.78 9.52 4.29
CA ALA A 14 -13.68 10.21 4.92
C ALA A 14 -12.34 9.84 4.27
N LEU A 15 -11.42 10.81 4.21
CA LEU A 15 -10.07 10.55 3.73
C LEU A 15 -9.37 9.59 4.69
N ARG A 16 -8.77 8.52 4.13
CA ARG A 16 -8.04 7.53 4.92
C ARG A 16 -6.71 8.10 5.40
N VAL A 17 -6.39 7.85 6.67
CA VAL A 17 -5.07 8.10 7.24
C VAL A 17 -4.24 6.82 7.11
N PRO A 18 -3.12 6.82 6.38
CA PRO A 18 -2.27 5.64 6.26
C PRO A 18 -1.60 5.27 7.59
N PRO A 19 -1.29 3.99 7.80
CA PRO A 19 -0.47 3.57 8.95
C PRO A 19 0.94 4.15 8.86
N ILE A 20 1.61 4.29 10.00
CA ILE A 20 3.01 4.74 10.07
C ILE A 20 3.92 3.54 10.32
N LEU A 21 5.01 3.45 9.58
CA LEU A 21 6.10 2.53 9.81
C LEU A 21 7.32 3.27 10.34
N HIS A 22 7.87 2.74 11.44
CA HIS A 22 9.12 3.19 12.02
C HIS A 22 10.21 2.14 11.76
N PRO A 23 11.38 2.51 11.23
CA PRO A 23 12.49 1.59 11.06
C PRO A 23 12.99 1.04 12.39
N HIS A 24 13.30 -0.25 12.43
CA HIS A 24 13.89 -0.87 13.61
C HIS A 24 15.40 -0.65 13.63
N GLN A 25 15.96 -0.24 14.77
CA GLN A 25 17.40 -0.10 14.94
C GLN A 25 18.05 -1.48 14.99
N THR A 26 19.15 -1.64 14.25
CA THR A 26 19.89 -2.91 14.15
C THR A 26 21.33 -2.81 14.62
N ASP A 27 21.88 -1.60 14.70
CA ASP A 27 23.20 -1.25 15.21
C ASP A 27 23.20 0.27 15.55
N GLU A 28 24.29 0.80 16.13
CA GLU A 28 24.40 2.18 16.64
C GLU A 28 23.97 3.25 15.63
N GLN A 29 24.06 3.00 14.31
CA GLN A 29 23.59 3.93 13.26
C GLN A 29 22.92 3.26 12.06
N ARG A 30 22.45 2.02 12.19
CA ARG A 30 21.82 1.29 11.07
C ARG A 30 20.41 0.88 11.42
N TYR A 31 19.46 1.31 10.60
CA TYR A 31 18.05 0.97 10.75
C TYR A 31 17.59 0.13 9.57
N ARG A 32 16.67 -0.80 9.83
CA ARG A 32 16.08 -1.65 8.79
C ARG A 32 14.56 -1.62 8.83
N LEU A 33 13.98 -1.72 7.64
CA LEU A 33 12.56 -1.90 7.43
C LEU A 33 12.38 -3.00 6.38
N ARG A 34 11.41 -3.88 6.59
CA ARG A 34 10.97 -4.86 5.59
C ARG A 34 9.57 -4.46 5.17
N VAL A 35 9.36 -4.24 3.87
CA VAL A 35 8.09 -3.78 3.32
C VAL A 35 7.61 -4.79 2.30
N HIS A 36 6.45 -5.40 2.57
CA HIS A 36 5.88 -6.44 1.73
C HIS A 36 4.90 -5.84 0.72
N MET A 37 5.13 -6.13 -0.55
CA MET A 37 4.11 -6.01 -1.59
C MET A 37 3.17 -7.21 -1.46
N ARG A 38 1.88 -6.96 -1.23
CA ARG A 38 0.87 -8.02 -1.06
C ARG A 38 -0.51 -7.58 -1.56
N PRO A 39 -1.36 -8.51 -2.04
CA PRO A 39 -2.75 -8.21 -2.37
C PRO A 39 -3.54 -7.83 -1.11
N ALA A 40 -4.53 -6.96 -1.28
CA ALA A 40 -5.50 -6.60 -0.26
C ALA A 40 -6.86 -6.29 -0.89
N GLN A 41 -7.94 -6.61 -0.16
CA GLN A 41 -9.30 -6.22 -0.52
C GLN A 41 -9.59 -4.83 0.05
N VAL A 42 -9.87 -3.86 -0.81
CA VAL A 42 -10.02 -2.45 -0.42
C VAL A 42 -11.32 -1.88 -0.97
N GLN A 43 -12.16 -1.33 -0.10
CA GLN A 43 -13.39 -0.64 -0.51
C GLN A 43 -13.10 0.82 -0.91
N LEU A 44 -12.81 1.09 -2.19
CA LEU A 44 -12.46 2.43 -2.69
C LEU A 44 -13.55 3.48 -2.50
N HIS A 45 -14.82 3.07 -2.48
CA HIS A 45 -15.95 3.93 -2.19
C HIS A 45 -17.03 3.13 -1.47
N SER A 46 -17.77 3.70 -0.53
CA SER A 46 -18.84 3.01 0.22
C SER A 46 -20.01 2.53 -0.66
N GLU A 47 -20.09 3.01 -1.90
CA GLU A 47 -21.08 2.61 -2.92
C GLU A 47 -20.56 1.55 -3.90
N LEU A 48 -19.36 1.03 -3.67
CA LEU A 48 -18.75 -0.03 -4.47
C LEU A 48 -18.44 -1.24 -3.60
N PRO A 49 -18.46 -2.46 -4.18
CA PRO A 49 -17.88 -3.62 -3.53
C PRO A 49 -16.37 -3.40 -3.33
N PRO A 50 -15.73 -4.11 -2.37
CA PRO A 50 -14.28 -4.16 -2.28
C PRO A 50 -13.66 -4.60 -3.60
N VAL A 51 -12.51 -4.03 -3.91
CA VAL A 51 -11.69 -4.42 -5.06
C VAL A 51 -10.36 -4.98 -4.57
N GLU A 52 -9.86 -5.98 -5.28
CA GLU A 52 -8.51 -6.48 -5.06
C GLU A 52 -7.49 -5.49 -5.63
N VAL A 53 -6.53 -5.10 -4.81
CA VAL A 53 -5.43 -4.21 -5.18
C VAL A 53 -4.12 -4.75 -4.63
N TRP A 54 -3.01 -4.44 -5.31
CA TRP A 54 -1.69 -4.66 -4.74
C TRP A 54 -1.27 -3.47 -3.89
N THR A 55 -0.69 -3.77 -2.73
CA THR A 55 -0.43 -2.77 -1.69
C THR A 55 0.92 -2.99 -1.04
N TYR A 56 1.46 -1.94 -0.43
CA TYR A 56 2.52 -2.06 0.56
C TYR A 56 1.89 -2.29 1.94
N GLU A 57 2.35 -3.33 2.62
CA GLU A 57 1.86 -3.73 3.93
C GLU A 57 0.32 -3.91 4.02
N GLY A 58 -0.36 -4.27 2.93
CA GLY A 58 -1.80 -4.57 2.99
C GLY A 58 -2.70 -3.33 3.07
N SER A 59 -2.15 -2.13 2.85
CA SER A 59 -2.87 -0.85 3.03
C SER A 59 -2.88 -0.01 1.75
N LEU A 60 -3.99 0.73 1.54
CA LEU A 60 -4.13 1.70 0.45
C LEU A 60 -4.67 3.05 0.98
N PRO A 61 -3.87 4.14 0.93
CA PRO A 61 -2.45 4.17 0.51
C PRO A 61 -1.56 3.30 1.38
N GLY A 62 -0.38 2.93 0.84
CA GLY A 62 0.65 2.24 1.62
C GLY A 62 1.10 3.07 2.83
N PRO A 63 1.83 2.45 3.77
CA PRO A 63 2.24 3.12 4.99
C PRO A 63 3.13 4.34 4.73
N ILE A 64 3.04 5.32 5.63
CA ILE A 64 4.01 6.41 5.73
C ILE A 64 5.24 5.87 6.45
N ILE A 65 6.42 6.01 5.85
CA ILE A 65 7.68 5.69 6.52
C ILE A 65 8.18 6.96 7.21
N GLU A 66 8.22 6.95 8.54
CA GLU A 66 8.68 8.09 9.34
C GLU A 66 10.13 7.87 9.80
N VAL A 67 10.99 8.85 9.50
CA VAL A 67 12.42 8.81 9.82
C VAL A 67 12.92 10.15 10.33
N SER A 68 13.95 10.12 11.17
CA SER A 68 14.64 11.32 11.64
C SER A 68 15.80 11.72 10.72
N ARG A 69 16.13 13.01 10.69
CA ARG A 69 17.31 13.50 9.96
C ARG A 69 18.58 12.79 10.46
N GLY A 70 19.39 12.27 9.53
CA GLY A 70 20.62 11.52 9.84
C GLY A 70 20.40 10.03 10.10
N GLN A 71 19.15 9.57 10.18
CA GLN A 71 18.82 8.15 10.34
C GLN A 71 19.04 7.41 9.01
N ARG A 72 20.12 6.63 8.92
CA ARG A 72 20.37 5.78 7.74
C ARG A 72 19.49 4.52 7.83
N VAL A 73 18.55 4.40 6.90
CA VAL A 73 17.61 3.28 6.82
C VAL A 73 17.88 2.46 5.56
N GLN A 74 17.99 1.14 5.72
CA GLN A 74 17.94 0.18 4.62
C GLN A 74 16.54 -0.43 4.56
N ILE A 75 15.88 -0.31 3.40
CA ILE A 75 14.55 -0.89 3.17
C ILE A 75 14.69 -2.11 2.28
N GLU A 76 14.20 -3.25 2.76
CA GLU A 76 14.02 -4.47 1.98
C GLU A 76 12.60 -4.45 1.39
N TRP A 77 12.49 -4.31 0.07
CA TRP A 77 11.22 -4.40 -0.65
C TRP A 77 10.99 -5.86 -1.05
N ILE A 78 9.99 -6.49 -0.44
CA ILE A 78 9.75 -7.92 -0.57
C ILE A 78 8.53 -8.11 -1.46
N ASN A 79 8.71 -8.77 -2.60
CA ASN A 79 7.57 -9.22 -3.39
C ASN A 79 6.94 -10.45 -2.71
N ALA A 80 5.80 -10.24 -2.06
CA ALA A 80 4.98 -11.29 -1.44
C ALA A 80 3.61 -11.41 -2.13
N ILE A 81 3.53 -11.01 -3.40
CA ILE A 81 2.33 -11.18 -4.22
C ILE A 81 2.34 -12.63 -4.74
N PRO A 82 1.24 -13.40 -4.55
CA PRO A 82 1.19 -14.79 -5.01
C PRO A 82 1.43 -14.93 -6.51
N GLU A 83 2.13 -15.99 -6.93
CA GLU A 83 2.50 -16.22 -8.34
C GLU A 83 1.29 -16.55 -9.23
N ASP A 84 0.19 -17.01 -8.64
CA ASP A 84 -1.07 -17.35 -9.31
C ASP A 84 -1.96 -16.12 -9.58
N GLN A 85 -1.45 -14.92 -9.34
CA GLN A 85 -2.21 -13.67 -9.53
C GLN A 85 -2.37 -13.31 -11.02
N PRO A 86 -3.52 -12.72 -11.41
CA PRO A 86 -3.89 -12.52 -12.81
C PRO A 86 -3.00 -11.52 -13.57
N TYR A 87 -2.21 -10.73 -12.86
CA TYR A 87 -1.29 -9.77 -13.44
C TYR A 87 0.14 -10.16 -13.07
N PRO A 88 1.06 -10.35 -14.04
CA PRO A 88 2.43 -10.72 -13.73
C PRO A 88 3.22 -9.51 -13.23
N ILE A 89 4.04 -9.71 -12.20
CA ILE A 89 5.07 -8.73 -11.79
C ILE A 89 6.32 -9.08 -12.58
N THR A 90 6.55 -8.37 -13.68
CA THR A 90 7.79 -8.51 -14.46
C THR A 90 8.77 -7.43 -14.03
N ALA A 91 9.92 -7.83 -13.49
CA ALA A 91 11.04 -6.91 -13.33
C ALA A 91 11.52 -6.50 -14.73
N VAL A 92 11.50 -5.20 -15.04
CA VAL A 92 12.13 -4.67 -16.26
C VAL A 92 13.57 -4.33 -15.86
N THR A 93 14.53 -5.02 -16.49
CA THR A 93 15.97 -4.77 -16.31
C THR A 93 16.49 -3.89 -17.43
#